data_AF-A0AAU9BZB3-F1
#
_entry.id   AF-A0AAU9BZB3-F1
#
_cell.length_a   1.000
_cell.length_b   1.000
_cell.length_c   1.000
_cell.angle_alpha   90.00
_cell.angle_beta   90.00
_cell.angle_gamma   90.00
#
_symmetry.space_group_name_H-M   'P 1'
#
loop_
_entity.id
_entity.type
_entity.pdbx_description
1 polymer ?
#
loop_
_entity_poly.entity_id
_entity_poly.type
_entity_poly.pdbx_seq_one_letter_code
_entity_poly.pdbx_strand_id
1 'polypeptide(L)'
;MRLVLLMLLLCWLGGQAAETAREKRWWEKREARKPDIYFPHNVHMAVMKQEGDMCMLCHSFQKTDEKDLKLLKDLSAVVNEPLKAVCHDCHVVERRAPWRCELCHPDKTRIWPADHNFGYVQHHATAARRDENACRECHLELSFCTDCHFRREISGTGYHPLGYLTLHGMEARTMPANCGRCHNNFYCDNCHRRRR
;
A
#
# COMPACT_ATOMS: atom_id res chain seq x y z
N MET A 1 74.78 14.15 13.72
CA MET A 1 73.65 13.74 12.85
C MET A 1 72.90 12.55 13.44
N ARG A 2 72.04 12.72 14.45
CA ARG A 2 71.09 11.67 14.90
C ARG A 2 70.06 12.13 15.95
N LEU A 3 69.67 13.41 15.98
CA LEU A 3 68.84 13.95 17.07
C LEU A 3 67.67 14.84 16.63
N VAL A 4 67.25 14.79 15.36
CA VAL A 4 66.14 15.64 14.86
C VAL A 4 64.90 14.82 14.46
N LEU A 5 64.92 13.49 14.57
CA LEU A 5 63.84 12.64 14.04
C LEU A 5 62.72 12.27 15.05
N LEU A 6 62.69 12.83 16.26
CA LEU A 6 61.80 12.35 17.34
C LEU A 6 60.81 13.38 17.90
N MET A 7 60.69 14.57 17.29
CA MET A 7 59.75 15.62 17.74
C MET A 7 58.62 15.93 16.75
N LEU A 8 58.38 15.09 15.75
CA LEU A 8 57.25 15.23 14.80
C LEU A 8 56.20 14.13 14.91
N LEU A 9 56.23 13.33 15.97
CA LEU A 9 55.28 12.22 16.19
C LEU A 9 54.33 12.42 17.38
N LEU A 10 54.44 13.53 18.11
CA LEU A 10 53.63 13.79 19.32
C LEU A 10 52.52 14.83 19.14
N CYS A 11 52.38 15.45 17.98
CA CYS A 11 51.26 16.37 17.69
C CYS A 11 50.08 15.73 16.95
N TRP A 12 50.08 14.42 16.74
CA TRP A 12 49.03 13.70 15.99
C TRP A 12 48.25 12.68 16.83
N LEU A 13 48.21 12.86 18.16
CA LEU A 13 47.44 11.99 19.07
C LEU A 13 46.50 12.77 20.00
N GLY A 14 46.23 14.05 19.71
CA GLY A 14 45.42 14.93 20.56
C GLY A 14 44.02 15.29 20.04
N GLY A 15 43.54 14.66 18.96
CA GLY A 15 42.42 15.21 18.18
C GLY A 15 41.32 14.23 17.77
N GLN A 16 41.24 13.02 18.33
CA GLN A 16 40.01 12.23 18.24
C GLN A 16 39.21 12.48 19.52
N ALA A 17 38.63 13.68 19.59
CA ALA A 17 37.42 13.83 20.38
C ALA A 17 36.44 12.81 19.82
N ALA A 18 36.17 11.76 20.59
CA ALA A 18 35.07 10.85 20.31
C ALA A 18 33.84 11.74 20.09
N GLU A 19 33.38 11.81 18.84
CA GLU A 19 32.05 12.33 18.54
C GLU A 19 31.10 11.47 19.35
N THR A 20 30.71 11.96 20.53
CA THR A 20 29.63 11.37 21.30
C THR A 20 28.42 11.46 20.39
N ALA A 21 28.07 10.33 19.76
CA ALA A 21 26.96 10.26 18.82
C ALA A 21 25.74 10.91 19.49
N ARG A 22 25.32 12.07 18.97
CA ARG A 22 24.19 12.84 19.53
C ARG A 22 23.02 11.89 19.66
N GLU A 23 22.45 11.79 20.86
CA GLU A 23 21.28 10.94 21.06
C GLU A 23 20.18 11.39 20.09
N LYS A 24 19.76 10.47 19.21
CA LYS A 24 18.71 10.75 18.23
C LYS A 24 17.43 11.20 18.95
N ARG A 25 16.81 12.25 18.46
CA ARG A 25 15.53 12.75 18.94
C ARG A 25 14.44 11.71 18.71
N TRP A 26 13.36 11.76 19.49
CA TRP A 26 12.33 10.73 19.44
C TRP A 26 11.67 10.61 18.04
N TRP A 27 11.56 11.71 17.30
CA TRP A 27 11.05 11.71 15.93
C TRP A 27 12.07 11.14 14.92
N GLU A 28 13.37 11.42 15.08
CA GLU A 28 14.43 10.81 14.24
C GLU A 28 14.47 9.28 14.46
N LYS A 29 14.27 8.83 15.71
CA LYS A 29 14.11 7.41 16.05
C LYS A 29 12.83 6.81 15.50
N ARG A 30 11.73 7.58 15.40
CA ARG A 30 10.46 7.17 14.79
C ARG A 30 10.57 7.08 13.27
N GLU A 31 11.17 8.06 12.61
CA GLU A 31 11.45 8.05 11.16
C GLU A 31 12.37 6.90 10.77
N ALA A 32 13.36 6.56 11.62
CA ALA A 32 14.21 5.40 11.40
C ALA A 32 13.45 4.06 11.41
N ARG A 33 12.26 3.98 12.03
CA ARG A 33 11.38 2.79 11.97
C ARG A 33 10.68 2.63 10.62
N LYS A 34 10.81 3.63 9.72
CA LYS A 34 10.17 3.68 8.40
C LYS A 34 8.66 3.33 8.46
N PRO A 35 7.84 4.07 9.24
CA PRO A 35 6.40 3.85 9.18
C PRO A 35 5.95 4.03 7.73
N ASP A 36 5.18 3.06 7.25
CA ASP A 36 4.63 3.05 5.90
C ASP A 36 3.60 4.17 5.68
N ILE A 37 3.05 4.74 6.77
CA ILE A 37 1.94 5.69 6.75
C ILE A 37 2.32 7.02 7.41
N TYR A 38 1.96 8.14 6.77
CA TYR A 38 1.97 9.47 7.37
C TYR A 38 0.65 9.75 8.11
N PHE A 39 0.73 10.17 9.38
CA PHE A 39 -0.45 10.41 10.22
C PHE A 39 -0.52 11.85 10.76
N PRO A 40 -1.38 12.72 10.18
CA PRO A 40 -1.59 14.09 10.66
C PRO A 40 -2.55 14.14 11.86
N HIS A 41 -2.01 14.16 13.07
CA HIS A 41 -2.79 14.09 14.32
C HIS A 41 -3.79 15.24 14.52
N ASN A 42 -3.47 16.45 14.06
CA ASN A 42 -4.34 17.62 14.20
C ASN A 42 -5.65 17.48 13.41
N VAL A 43 -5.57 16.94 12.19
CA VAL A 43 -6.75 16.72 11.34
C VAL A 43 -7.65 15.64 11.93
N HIS A 44 -7.05 14.53 12.39
CA HIS A 44 -7.81 13.45 13.02
C HIS A 44 -8.49 13.91 14.32
N MET A 45 -7.81 14.70 15.14
CA MET A 45 -8.42 15.27 16.36
C MET A 45 -9.61 16.19 16.08
N ALA A 46 -9.56 16.95 14.98
CA ALA A 46 -10.69 17.81 14.59
C ALA A 46 -11.93 16.97 14.25
N VAL A 47 -11.75 15.88 13.51
CA VAL A 47 -12.81 14.92 13.16
C VAL A 47 -13.32 14.19 14.40
N MET A 48 -12.42 13.64 15.24
CA MET A 48 -12.81 12.95 16.48
C MET A 48 -13.64 13.85 17.41
N LYS A 49 -13.25 15.13 17.54
CA LYS A 49 -14.00 16.10 18.34
C LYS A 49 -15.42 16.33 17.77
N GLN A 50 -15.57 16.33 16.46
CA GLN A 50 -16.85 16.52 15.80
C GLN A 50 -17.78 15.32 16.00
N GLU A 51 -17.23 14.10 16.01
CA GLU A 51 -18.00 12.86 16.15
C GLU A 51 -18.20 12.41 17.60
N GLY A 52 -17.52 13.06 18.55
CA GLY A 52 -17.60 12.72 19.97
C GLY A 52 -16.72 11.54 20.36
N ASP A 53 -15.74 11.19 19.52
CA ASP A 53 -14.82 10.09 19.76
C ASP A 53 -13.79 10.44 20.84
N MET A 54 -13.49 9.48 21.71
CA MET A 54 -12.55 9.65 22.81
C MET A 54 -11.09 9.39 22.38
N CYS A 55 -10.14 10.06 23.04
CA CYS A 55 -8.70 9.87 22.79
C CYS A 55 -8.27 8.39 22.90
N MET A 56 -8.95 7.63 23.78
CA MET A 56 -8.69 6.21 24.01
C MET A 56 -9.07 5.32 22.83
N LEU A 57 -9.80 5.83 21.82
CA LEU A 57 -10.08 5.09 20.59
C LEU A 57 -8.77 4.72 19.86
N CYS A 58 -7.75 5.58 19.94
CA CYS A 58 -6.43 5.36 19.36
C CYS A 58 -5.36 5.04 20.41
N HIS A 59 -5.48 5.59 21.62
CA HIS A 59 -4.52 5.40 22.71
C HIS A 59 -5.07 4.45 23.77
N SER A 60 -5.11 3.16 23.43
CA SER A 60 -5.61 2.10 24.29
C SER A 60 -4.57 1.70 25.34
N PHE A 61 -4.54 2.41 26.47
CA PHE A 61 -3.66 2.05 27.58
C PHE A 61 -4.17 0.80 28.32
N GLN A 62 -3.36 -0.25 28.34
CA GLN A 62 -3.60 -1.44 29.15
C GLN A 62 -2.74 -1.39 30.41
N LYS A 63 -3.34 -1.69 31.55
CA LYS A 63 -2.58 -1.89 32.79
C LYS A 63 -1.67 -3.11 32.63
N THR A 64 -0.41 -2.98 33.03
CA THR A 64 0.55 -4.09 33.12
C THR A 64 1.15 -4.14 34.51
N ASP A 65 1.37 -5.35 35.02
CA ASP A 65 2.10 -5.58 36.27
C ASP A 65 3.59 -5.87 36.02
N GLU A 66 4.04 -5.76 34.76
CA GLU A 66 5.44 -5.89 34.38
C GLU A 66 6.30 -4.80 35.03
N LYS A 67 7.47 -5.16 35.55
CA LYS A 67 8.39 -4.27 36.26
C LYS A 67 9.74 -4.13 35.57
N ASP A 68 10.03 -4.99 34.60
CA ASP A 68 11.22 -4.87 33.76
C ASP A 68 11.11 -3.61 32.87
N LEU A 69 11.94 -2.61 33.16
CA LEU A 69 11.99 -1.34 32.45
C LEU A 69 12.29 -1.48 30.95
N LYS A 70 13.07 -2.49 30.55
CA LYS A 70 13.38 -2.73 29.14
C LYS A 70 12.15 -3.29 28.44
N LEU A 71 11.49 -4.28 29.04
CA LEU A 71 10.28 -4.87 28.49
C LEU A 71 9.13 -3.86 28.45
N LEU A 72 8.98 -3.03 29.48
CA LEU A 72 7.99 -1.94 29.52
C LEU A 72 8.21 -0.93 28.38
N LYS A 73 9.46 -0.60 28.06
CA LYS A 73 9.79 0.34 26.98
C LYS A 73 9.39 -0.22 25.61
N ASP A 74 9.67 -1.50 25.37
CA ASP A 74 9.33 -2.18 24.12
C ASP A 74 7.81 -2.38 24.01
N LEU A 75 7.16 -2.84 25.08
CA LEU A 75 5.71 -3.02 25.15
C LEU A 75 4.97 -1.70 24.94
N SER A 76 5.42 -0.62 25.58
CA SER A 76 4.83 0.71 25.42
C SER A 76 4.95 1.23 23.99
N ALA A 77 5.98 0.84 23.24
CA ALA A 77 6.06 1.20 21.82
C ALA A 77 4.99 0.47 21.00
N VAL A 78 4.78 -0.82 21.25
CA VAL A 78 3.79 -1.64 20.53
C VAL A 78 2.35 -1.26 20.89
N VAL A 79 2.06 -1.08 22.18
CA VAL A 79 0.71 -0.75 22.67
C VAL A 79 0.27 0.66 22.26
N ASN A 80 1.22 1.58 22.07
CA ASN A 80 0.93 2.95 21.63
C ASN A 80 1.05 3.14 20.11
N GLU A 81 1.36 2.09 19.33
CA GLU A 81 1.29 2.16 17.87
C GLU A 81 -0.16 1.85 17.43
N PRO A 82 -0.83 2.80 16.74
CA PRO A 82 -2.19 2.57 16.27
C PRO A 82 -2.17 1.39 15.29
N LEU A 83 -2.86 0.32 15.67
CA LEU A 83 -2.93 -0.89 14.86
C LEU A 83 -3.83 -0.66 13.64
N LYS A 84 -3.57 -1.42 12.57
CA LYS A 84 -4.39 -1.49 11.35
C LYS A 84 -5.89 -1.43 11.63
N ALA A 85 -6.35 -2.14 12.67
CA ALA A 85 -7.76 -2.21 13.05
C ALA A 85 -8.39 -0.83 13.33
N VAL A 86 -7.69 0.05 14.08
CA VAL A 86 -8.23 1.37 14.46
C VAL A 86 -8.38 2.27 13.22
N CYS A 87 -7.36 2.27 12.35
CA CYS A 87 -7.43 3.05 11.12
C CYS A 87 -8.51 2.52 10.17
N HIS A 88 -8.60 1.19 10.02
CA HIS A 88 -9.51 0.55 9.08
C HIS A 88 -10.98 0.62 9.51
N ASP A 89 -11.27 0.78 10.80
CA ASP A 89 -12.65 0.91 11.28
C ASP A 89 -13.36 2.10 10.62
N CYS A 90 -12.82 3.31 10.77
CA CYS A 90 -13.40 4.51 10.15
C CYS A 90 -13.09 4.61 8.65
N HIS A 91 -11.87 4.26 8.23
CA HIS A 91 -11.43 4.46 6.85
C HIS A 91 -11.76 3.30 5.90
N VAL A 92 -12.09 2.09 6.33
CA VAL A 92 -12.31 0.96 5.39
C VAL A 92 -13.66 0.29 5.61
N VAL A 93 -14.02 0.05 6.88
CA VAL A 93 -15.26 -0.61 7.28
C VAL A 93 -16.42 0.36 7.17
N GLU A 94 -16.41 1.44 7.93
CA GLU A 94 -17.50 2.44 7.97
C GLU A 94 -17.42 3.43 6.79
N ARG A 95 -16.23 3.60 6.21
CA ARG A 95 -15.94 4.51 5.08
C ARG A 95 -16.43 5.96 5.28
N ARG A 96 -16.41 6.42 6.53
CA ARG A 96 -16.75 7.80 6.91
C ARG A 96 -15.58 8.78 6.80
N ALA A 97 -14.38 8.27 6.50
CA ALA A 97 -13.17 9.03 6.22
C ALA A 97 -12.55 8.61 4.87
N PRO A 98 -11.52 9.32 4.34
CA PRO A 98 -10.88 8.96 3.07
C PRO A 98 -10.34 7.53 3.07
N TRP A 99 -10.90 6.67 2.24
CA TRP A 99 -10.77 5.21 2.36
C TRP A 99 -9.85 4.57 1.32
N ARG A 100 -9.39 5.35 0.34
CA ARG A 100 -8.50 4.83 -0.71
C ARG A 100 -7.17 4.43 -0.10
N CYS A 101 -6.80 3.15 -0.25
CA CYS A 101 -5.60 2.57 0.35
C CYS A 101 -4.32 3.37 0.02
N GLU A 102 -4.21 3.93 -1.17
CA GLU A 102 -3.04 4.70 -1.62
C GLU A 102 -2.82 6.04 -0.90
N LEU A 103 -3.83 6.56 -0.22
CA LEU A 103 -3.71 7.78 0.58
C LEU A 103 -2.88 7.55 1.85
N CYS A 104 -2.95 6.33 2.40
CA CYS A 104 -2.23 5.93 3.61
C CYS A 104 -1.02 5.07 3.28
N HIS A 105 -1.14 4.16 2.30
CA HIS A 105 -0.07 3.25 1.86
C HIS A 105 0.55 3.75 0.53
N PRO A 106 1.53 4.67 0.58
CA PRO A 106 2.21 5.18 -0.61
C PRO A 106 2.99 4.09 -1.36
N ASP A 107 3.47 3.08 -0.62
CA ASP A 107 4.09 1.90 -1.19
C ASP A 107 3.06 0.78 -1.32
N LYS A 108 2.41 0.73 -2.48
CA LYS A 108 1.37 -0.28 -2.80
C LYS A 108 1.90 -1.70 -2.69
N THR A 109 3.22 -1.93 -2.82
CA THR A 109 3.81 -3.27 -2.74
C THR A 109 3.70 -3.89 -1.34
N ARG A 110 3.52 -3.07 -0.30
CA ARG A 110 3.33 -3.55 1.08
C ARG A 110 1.96 -4.17 1.35
N ILE A 111 0.97 -3.81 0.55
CA ILE A 111 -0.42 -4.31 0.68
C ILE A 111 -0.81 -5.20 -0.49
N TRP A 112 0.05 -5.33 -1.51
CA TRP A 112 -0.22 -6.14 -2.69
C TRP A 112 -0.05 -7.63 -2.37
N PRO A 113 -1.06 -8.49 -2.62
CA PRO A 113 -0.91 -9.91 -2.39
C PRO A 113 0.14 -10.54 -3.31
N ALA A 114 0.89 -11.53 -2.79
CA ALA A 114 1.98 -12.17 -3.53
C ALA A 114 1.51 -13.00 -4.74
N ASP A 115 0.23 -13.38 -4.79
CA ASP A 115 -0.37 -14.16 -5.88
C ASP A 115 -0.92 -13.30 -7.02
N HIS A 116 -1.00 -11.97 -6.85
CA HIS A 116 -1.46 -11.01 -7.85
C HIS A 116 -0.38 -10.71 -8.89
N ASN A 117 0.05 -11.78 -9.56
CA ASN A 117 1.09 -11.78 -10.59
C ASN A 117 0.51 -11.48 -11.98
N PHE A 118 1.41 -11.37 -12.98
CA PHE A 118 1.00 -11.22 -14.37
C PHE A 118 0.05 -12.36 -14.79
N GLY A 119 -1.07 -12.00 -15.42
CA GLY A 119 -2.08 -12.98 -15.84
C GLY A 119 -3.15 -13.30 -14.79
N TYR A 120 -3.11 -12.71 -13.59
CA TYR A 120 -4.09 -13.01 -12.53
C TYR A 120 -5.53 -12.81 -13.01
N VAL A 121 -5.81 -11.74 -13.75
CA VAL A 121 -7.16 -11.46 -14.29
C VAL A 121 -7.70 -12.61 -15.15
N GLN A 122 -6.85 -13.38 -15.84
CA GLN A 122 -7.27 -14.52 -16.66
C GLN A 122 -7.53 -15.79 -15.82
N HIS A 123 -6.99 -15.87 -14.61
CA HIS A 123 -6.99 -17.10 -13.80
C HIS A 123 -7.64 -16.93 -12.42
N HIS A 124 -8.08 -15.72 -12.06
CA HIS A 124 -8.69 -15.37 -10.78
C HIS A 124 -9.95 -16.17 -10.47
N ALA A 125 -10.62 -16.74 -11.49
CA ALA A 125 -11.82 -17.56 -11.31
C ALA A 125 -11.62 -18.71 -10.30
N THR A 126 -10.42 -19.29 -10.24
CA THR A 126 -10.12 -20.35 -9.27
C THR A 126 -10.00 -19.83 -7.84
N ALA A 127 -9.37 -18.67 -7.65
CA ALA A 127 -9.27 -17.99 -6.35
C ALA A 127 -10.64 -17.47 -5.88
N ALA A 128 -11.37 -16.78 -6.76
CA ALA A 128 -12.70 -16.25 -6.48
C ALA A 128 -13.73 -17.33 -6.11
N ARG A 129 -13.63 -18.53 -6.70
CA ARG A 129 -14.48 -19.68 -6.32
C ARG A 129 -14.16 -20.23 -4.94
N ARG A 130 -12.90 -20.12 -4.48
CA ARG A 130 -12.50 -20.56 -3.15
C ARG A 130 -12.98 -19.58 -2.10
N ASP A 131 -12.73 -18.29 -2.33
CA ASP A 131 -13.14 -17.22 -1.44
C ASP A 131 -13.26 -15.89 -2.20
N GLU A 132 -14.49 -15.53 -2.59
CA GLU A 132 -14.77 -14.23 -3.19
C GLU A 132 -14.65 -13.10 -2.17
N ASN A 133 -14.89 -13.39 -0.88
CA ASN A 133 -14.91 -12.37 0.16
C ASN A 133 -13.52 -11.79 0.40
N ALA A 134 -12.47 -12.62 0.24
CA ALA A 134 -11.07 -12.19 0.30
C ALA A 134 -10.75 -11.08 -0.71
N CYS A 135 -11.35 -11.11 -1.90
CA CYS A 135 -11.18 -10.05 -2.91
C CYS A 135 -11.69 -8.70 -2.39
N ARG A 136 -12.78 -8.72 -1.61
CA ARG A 136 -13.45 -7.51 -1.09
C ARG A 136 -12.74 -6.89 0.10
N GLU A 137 -11.65 -7.49 0.60
CA GLU A 137 -10.78 -6.83 1.57
C GLU A 137 -10.03 -5.64 0.96
N CYS A 138 -9.70 -5.72 -0.33
CA CYS A 138 -8.99 -4.67 -1.07
C CYS A 138 -9.84 -4.07 -2.20
N HIS A 139 -10.62 -4.89 -2.91
CA HIS A 139 -11.51 -4.46 -3.99
C HIS A 139 -12.89 -4.08 -3.44
N LEU A 140 -12.94 -2.88 -2.88
CA LEU A 140 -14.06 -2.37 -2.09
C LEU A 140 -15.31 -1.97 -2.88
N GLU A 141 -15.15 -1.69 -4.17
CA GLU A 141 -16.24 -1.26 -5.05
C GLU A 141 -16.80 -2.46 -5.83
N LEU A 142 -18.12 -2.59 -5.88
CA LEU A 142 -18.79 -3.67 -6.62
C LEU A 142 -18.48 -3.63 -8.13
N SER A 143 -18.22 -2.44 -8.68
CA SER A 143 -17.77 -2.21 -10.05
C SER A 143 -16.56 -3.06 -10.43
N PHE A 144 -15.66 -3.34 -9.48
CA PHE A 144 -14.49 -4.18 -9.73
C PHE A 144 -14.86 -5.55 -10.31
N CYS A 145 -15.92 -6.17 -9.80
CA CYS A 145 -16.42 -7.44 -10.31
C CYS A 145 -17.33 -7.22 -11.52
N THR A 146 -18.22 -6.23 -11.45
CA THR A 146 -19.31 -6.09 -12.41
C THR A 146 -18.89 -5.50 -13.75
N ASP A 147 -17.80 -4.75 -13.80
CA ASP A 147 -17.26 -4.16 -15.01
C ASP A 147 -16.83 -5.19 -16.06
N CYS A 148 -16.49 -6.42 -15.63
CA CYS A 148 -16.17 -7.52 -16.53
C CYS A 148 -17.29 -8.57 -16.57
N HIS A 149 -17.89 -8.93 -15.43
CA HIS A 149 -18.86 -10.02 -15.36
C HIS A 149 -20.26 -9.64 -15.84
N PHE A 150 -20.66 -8.38 -15.68
CA PHE A 150 -22.04 -7.92 -15.94
C PHE A 150 -22.11 -6.82 -16.98
N ARG A 151 -20.99 -6.17 -17.31
CA ARG A 151 -20.96 -5.10 -18.31
C ARG A 151 -21.09 -5.68 -19.72
N ARG A 152 -22.34 -5.87 -20.13
CA ARG A 152 -22.77 -6.18 -21.49
C ARG A 152 -23.59 -5.02 -22.05
N GLU A 153 -23.08 -3.80 -21.95
CA GLU A 153 -23.80 -2.65 -22.50
C GLU A 153 -23.46 -2.38 -23.96
N ILE A 154 -24.48 -2.75 -24.74
CA ILE A 154 -24.87 -2.32 -26.06
C ILE A 154 -25.50 -0.93 -25.89
N SER A 155 -24.73 0.16 -26.06
CA SER A 155 -25.16 1.45 -26.64
C SER A 155 -24.26 2.63 -26.23
N GLY A 156 -23.89 3.46 -27.21
CA GLY A 156 -23.44 4.84 -26.99
C GLY A 156 -21.94 5.09 -27.14
N THR A 157 -21.12 4.64 -26.19
CA THR A 157 -19.65 4.79 -26.22
C THR A 157 -19.03 3.57 -25.57
N GLY A 158 -18.69 2.57 -26.39
CA GLY A 158 -18.22 1.27 -25.89
C GLY A 158 -16.86 1.35 -25.18
N TYR A 159 -16.46 0.23 -24.57
CA TYR A 159 -15.09 -0.02 -24.06
C TYR A 159 -14.00 0.30 -25.10
N HIS A 160 -14.39 0.32 -26.37
CA HIS A 160 -13.54 0.70 -27.48
C HIS A 160 -13.85 2.11 -28.00
N PRO A 161 -12.83 2.86 -28.44
CA PRO A 161 -13.02 4.17 -29.05
C PRO A 161 -13.85 4.09 -30.34
N LEU A 162 -14.43 5.22 -30.75
CA LEU A 162 -15.09 5.33 -32.05
C LEU A 162 -14.12 4.93 -33.17
N GLY A 163 -14.59 4.11 -34.12
CA GLY A 163 -13.75 3.60 -35.21
C GLY A 163 -12.84 2.43 -34.82
N TYR A 164 -13.03 1.78 -33.67
CA TYR A 164 -12.19 0.66 -33.25
C TYR A 164 -12.00 -0.45 -34.28
N LEU A 165 -13.03 -0.76 -35.08
CA LEU A 165 -12.91 -1.76 -36.15
C LEU A 165 -11.76 -1.46 -37.13
N THR A 166 -11.40 -0.20 -37.34
CA THR A 166 -10.26 0.18 -38.21
C THR A 166 -8.94 0.31 -37.43
N LEU A 167 -8.99 0.54 -36.12
CA LEU A 167 -7.81 0.87 -35.29
C LEU A 167 -7.29 -0.30 -34.44
N HIS A 168 -8.12 -1.33 -34.20
CA HIS A 168 -7.80 -2.42 -33.28
C HIS A 168 -6.61 -3.28 -33.72
N GLY A 169 -6.18 -3.18 -34.98
CA GLY A 169 -5.06 -3.97 -35.50
C GLY A 169 -3.74 -3.71 -34.78
N MET A 170 -3.52 -2.51 -34.22
CA MET A 170 -2.34 -2.26 -33.39
C MET A 170 -2.47 -3.00 -32.05
N GLU A 171 -3.58 -2.81 -31.35
CA GLU A 171 -3.86 -3.45 -30.06
C GLU A 171 -3.85 -4.98 -30.15
N ALA A 172 -4.44 -5.55 -31.20
CA ALA A 172 -4.44 -6.99 -31.46
C ALA A 172 -3.03 -7.56 -31.70
N ARG A 173 -2.06 -6.75 -32.14
CA ARG A 173 -0.66 -7.18 -32.30
C ARG A 173 0.13 -7.05 -31.02
N THR A 174 -0.10 -5.98 -30.26
CA THR A 174 0.66 -5.70 -29.03
C THR A 174 0.18 -6.56 -27.87
N MET A 175 -1.14 -6.73 -27.70
CA MET A 175 -1.75 -7.38 -26.55
C MET A 175 -3.03 -8.16 -26.91
N PRO A 176 -2.97 -9.17 -27.80
CA PRO A 176 -4.14 -9.93 -28.24
C PRO A 176 -4.91 -10.61 -27.09
N ALA A 177 -4.22 -10.96 -26.00
CA ALA A 177 -4.84 -11.59 -24.83
C ALA A 177 -5.85 -10.68 -24.11
N ASN A 178 -5.79 -9.36 -24.28
CA ASN A 178 -6.73 -8.43 -23.65
C ASN A 178 -8.15 -8.56 -24.24
N CYS A 179 -8.26 -8.86 -25.53
CA CYS A 179 -9.55 -9.10 -26.17
C CYS A 179 -10.25 -10.32 -25.53
N GLY A 180 -9.45 -11.33 -25.15
CA GLY A 180 -9.88 -12.54 -24.46
C GLY A 180 -10.55 -12.34 -23.10
N ARG A 181 -10.44 -11.13 -22.52
CA ARG A 181 -11.08 -10.78 -21.24
C ARG A 181 -12.60 -10.66 -21.39
N CYS A 182 -13.06 -10.20 -22.55
CA CYS A 182 -14.48 -9.96 -22.82
C CYS A 182 -14.99 -10.75 -24.04
N HIS A 183 -14.11 -11.06 -25.00
CA HIS A 183 -14.45 -11.71 -26.26
C HIS A 183 -13.82 -13.10 -26.34
N ASN A 184 -14.49 -14.01 -27.05
CA ASN A 184 -13.93 -15.31 -27.42
C ASN A 184 -13.37 -15.29 -28.85
N ASN A 185 -12.66 -16.35 -29.23
CA ASN A 185 -12.01 -16.45 -30.56
C ASN A 185 -12.99 -16.32 -31.74
N PHE A 186 -14.27 -16.67 -31.55
CA PHE A 186 -15.28 -16.52 -32.60
C PHE A 186 -15.49 -15.05 -33.02
N TYR A 187 -15.23 -14.11 -32.12
CA TYR A 187 -15.36 -12.68 -32.41
C TYR A 187 -14.38 -12.24 -33.50
N CYS A 188 -13.12 -12.69 -33.42
CA CYS A 188 -12.09 -12.43 -34.43
C CYS A 188 -12.45 -13.12 -35.75
N ASP A 189 -12.86 -14.38 -35.63
CA ASP A 189 -13.17 -15.25 -36.75
C ASP A 189 -14.28 -14.72 -37.65
N ASN A 190 -15.31 -14.09 -37.08
CA ASN A 190 -16.45 -13.59 -37.84
C ASN A 190 -16.05 -12.60 -38.96
N CYS A 191 -14.99 -11.81 -38.75
CA CYS A 191 -14.48 -10.88 -39.76
C CYS A 191 -13.23 -11.40 -40.46
N HIS A 192 -12.31 -12.05 -39.74
CA HIS A 192 -11.00 -12.46 -40.28
C HIS A 192 -11.04 -13.77 -41.07
N ARG A 193 -12.11 -14.59 -40.95
CA ARG A 193 -12.30 -15.76 -41.83
C ARG A 193 -12.66 -15.40 -43.27
N ARG A 194 -13.26 -14.22 -43.49
CA ARG A 194 -13.72 -13.76 -44.83
C ARG A 194 -12.67 -12.98 -45.61
N ARG A 195 -11.50 -12.71 -45.03
CA ARG A 195 -10.42 -11.89 -45.62
C ARG A 195 -9.15 -12.71 -45.92
N ARG A 196 -9.26 -14.04 -46.00
CA ARG A 196 -8.21 -14.93 -46.51
C ARG A 196 -8.56 -15.38 -47.91
#